data_AF-A0A1G9ITE8-F1
#
_entry.id   AF-A0A1G9ITE8-F1
#
_cell.length_a   1.000
_cell.length_b   1.000
_cell.length_c   1.000
_cell.angle_alpha   90.00
_cell.angle_beta   90.00
_cell.angle_gamma   90.00
#
_symmetry.space_group_name_H-M   'P 1'
#
loop_
_entity.id
_entity.type
_entity.pdbx_description
1 polymer ?
#
loop_
_entity_poly.entity_id
_entity_poly.type
_entity_poly.pdbx_seq_one_letter_code
_entity_poly.pdbx_strand_id
1 'polypeptide(L)'
;MKLLLRSGFRRTVVRDHFTCVNAVMFRRVWRGTNETVLAYSESEALAYRVAEGDADPTDPFVVDPDLTMWQCGGEFLDVAGQLLELPAAPGHSTFEAR
;
A
#
# COMPACT_ATOMS: atom_id res chain seq x y z
N MET A 1 9.99 -2.63 11.27
CA MET A 1 8.76 -3.43 11.43
C MET A 1 8.87 -4.79 10.76
N LYS A 2 8.52 -5.87 11.49
CA LYS A 2 8.42 -7.24 10.94
C LYS A 2 7.02 -7.57 10.39
N LEU A 3 5.98 -6.80 10.75
CA LEU A 3 4.58 -7.06 10.37
C LEU A 3 4.40 -7.12 8.85
N LEU A 4 4.61 -6.01 8.14
CA LEU A 4 4.45 -5.95 6.69
C LEU A 4 5.38 -6.93 5.96
N LEU A 5 6.62 -7.11 6.43
CA LEU A 5 7.55 -8.08 5.84
C LEU A 5 7.03 -9.53 5.95
N ARG A 6 6.43 -9.89 7.08
CA ARG A 6 5.80 -11.21 7.29
C ARG A 6 4.53 -11.37 6.45
N SER A 7 3.87 -10.27 6.11
CA SER A 7 2.70 -10.22 5.22
C SER A 7 3.07 -10.17 3.73
N GLY A 8 4.34 -10.38 3.38
CA GLY A 8 4.79 -10.46 1.99
C GLY A 8 5.12 -9.13 1.33
N PHE A 9 5.15 -8.03 2.08
CA PHE A 9 5.59 -6.74 1.54
C PHE A 9 7.11 -6.70 1.36
N ARG A 10 7.54 -6.12 0.24
CA ARG A 10 8.93 -5.74 -0.01
C ARG A 10 9.15 -4.32 0.48
N ARG A 11 10.28 -4.10 1.15
CA ARG A 11 10.68 -2.79 1.66
C ARG A 11 11.70 -2.13 0.73
N THR A 12 11.45 -0.88 0.36
CA THR A 12 12.36 -0.01 -0.39
C THR A 12 12.38 1.37 0.24
N VAL A 13 13.43 2.14 -0.01
CA VAL A 13 13.47 3.58 0.33
C VAL A 13 13.23 4.34 -0.96
N VAL A 14 12.26 5.25 -0.92
CA VAL A 14 11.89 6.13 -2.04
C VAL A 14 12.02 7.58 -1.59
N ARG A 15 12.28 8.47 -2.53
CA ARG A 15 12.40 9.90 -2.27
C ARG A 15 11.33 10.63 -3.05
N ASP A 16 10.56 11.44 -2.33
CA ASP A 16 9.66 12.40 -2.95
C ASP A 16 10.50 13.56 -3.47
N HIS A 17 10.48 13.77 -4.78
CA HIS A 17 11.21 14.84 -5.43
C HIS A 17 10.57 16.22 -5.24
N PHE A 18 9.25 16.28 -5.00
CA PHE A 18 8.52 17.53 -4.78
C PHE A 18 8.70 18.04 -3.36
N THR A 19 8.55 17.16 -2.36
CA THR A 19 8.68 17.54 -0.94
C THR A 19 10.09 17.36 -0.39
N CYS A 20 10.99 16.74 -1.15
CA CYS A 20 12.35 16.39 -0.73
C CYS A 20 12.43 15.46 0.49
N VAL A 21 11.37 14.69 0.76
CA VAL A 21 11.28 13.75 1.89
C VAL A 21 11.64 12.33 1.47
N ASN A 22 12.35 11.61 2.34
CA ASN A 22 12.54 10.16 2.17
C ASN A 22 11.41 9.41 2.86
N ALA A 23 10.81 8.44 2.17
CA ALA A 23 9.83 7.53 2.76
C ALA A 23 10.33 6.09 2.68
N VAL A 24 10.00 5.30 3.70
CA VAL A 24 10.15 3.84 3.64
C VAL A 24 8.88 3.28 3.01
N MET A 25 8.99 2.79 1.79
CA MET A 25 7.89 2.16 1.07
C MET A 25 7.85 0.66 1.36
N PHE A 26 6.68 0.17 1.70
CA PHE A 26 6.35 -1.25 1.72
C PHE A 26 5.35 -1.51 0.61
N ARG A 27 5.67 -2.43 -0.30
CA ARG A 27 4.80 -2.77 -1.44
C ARG A 27 4.59 -4.28 -1.57
N ARG A 28 3.37 -4.72 -1.86
CA ARG A 28 3.10 -6.07 -2.35
C ARG A 28 2.06 -6.04 -3.47
N VAL A 29 2.12 -7.06 -4.31
CA VAL A 29 0.99 -7.41 -5.18
C VAL A 29 0.24 -8.54 -4.49
N TRP A 30 -1.05 -8.34 -4.27
CA TRP A 30 -1.90 -9.31 -3.59
C TRP A 30 -3.26 -9.38 -4.29
N ARG A 31 -3.62 -10.57 -4.78
CA ARG A 31 -4.94 -10.85 -5.38
C ARG A 31 -5.37 -9.83 -6.46
N GLY A 32 -4.44 -9.45 -7.35
CA GLY A 32 -4.70 -8.49 -8.44
C GLY A 32 -4.72 -7.03 -8.01
N THR A 33 -4.30 -6.73 -6.78
CA THR A 33 -4.16 -5.35 -6.29
C THR A 33 -2.71 -5.05 -5.95
N ASN A 34 -2.35 -3.78 -6.14
CA ASN A 34 -1.15 -3.21 -5.60
C ASN A 34 -1.46 -2.58 -4.24
N GLU A 35 -0.80 -3.07 -3.20
CA GLU A 35 -0.92 -2.54 -1.86
C GLU A 35 0.38 -1.88 -1.44
N THR A 36 0.28 -0.62 -1.06
CA THR A 36 1.44 0.21 -0.73
C THR A 36 1.24 0.91 0.61
N VAL A 37 2.30 0.95 1.41
CA VAL A 37 2.41 1.79 2.61
C VAL A 37 3.67 2.64 2.48
N LEU A 38 3.51 3.95 2.49
CA LEU A 38 4.56 4.95 2.57
C LEU A 38 4.68 5.41 4.02
N ALA A 39 5.83 5.15 4.65
CA ALA A 39 6.13 5.64 5.99
C ALA A 39 7.09 6.83 5.91
N TYR A 40 6.60 8.03 6.23
CA TYR A 40 7.43 9.24 6.35
C TYR A 40 8.04 9.32 7.75
N SER A 41 7.26 8.94 8.75
CA SER A 41 7.68 8.76 10.14
C SER A 41 6.84 7.66 10.82
N GLU A 42 6.99 7.46 12.13
CA GLU A 42 6.12 6.54 12.88
C GLU A 42 4.69 7.08 13.02
N SER A 43 4.56 8.40 13.14
CA SER A 43 3.28 9.10 13.28
C SER A 43 2.65 9.54 11.96
N GLU A 44 3.37 9.40 10.85
CA GLU A 44 2.91 9.86 9.54
C GLU A 44 3.21 8.82 8.46
N ALA A 45 2.13 8.21 7.98
CA ALA A 45 2.14 7.24 6.92
C ALA A 45 0.90 7.37 6.04
N LEU A 46 1.04 6.91 4.80
CA LEU A 46 -0.04 6.78 3.84
C LEU A 46 -0.09 5.33 3.37
N ALA A 47 -1.26 4.70 3.47
CA ALA A 47 -1.53 3.39 2.89
C ALA A 47 -2.57 3.52 1.79
N TYR A 48 -2.40 2.80 0.71
CA TYR A 48 -3.36 2.79 -0.39
C TYR A 48 -3.37 1.45 -1.13
N ARG A 49 -4.48 1.23 -1.82
CA ARG A 49 -4.74 0.08 -2.68
C ARG A 49 -5.28 0.54 -4.02
N VAL A 50 -4.66 0.04 -5.08
CA VAL A 50 -5.10 0.23 -6.48
C VAL A 50 -5.14 -1.14 -7.17
N ALA A 51 -5.79 -1.23 -8.33
CA ALA A 51 -5.65 -2.42 -9.16
C ALA A 51 -4.19 -2.58 -9.61
N GLU A 52 -3.73 -3.81 -9.83
CA GLU A 52 -2.33 -4.09 -10.15
C GLU A 52 -1.83 -3.32 -11.40
N GLY A 53 -2.68 -3.17 -12.41
CA GLY A 53 -2.36 -2.46 -13.66
C GLY A 53 -2.37 -0.94 -13.57
N ASP A 54 -2.97 -0.38 -12.51
CA ASP A 54 -3.14 1.08 -12.34
C ASP A 54 -2.06 1.68 -11.43
N ALA A 55 -1.19 0.85 -10.85
CA ALA A 55 -0.09 1.32 -10.02
C ALA A 55 1.01 1.95 -10.86
N ASP A 56 1.24 3.25 -10.72
CA ASP A 56 2.42 3.92 -11.28
C ASP A 56 3.68 3.51 -10.48
N PRO A 57 4.63 2.77 -11.09
CA PRO A 57 5.86 2.40 -10.41
C PRO A 57 6.89 3.55 -10.36
N THR A 58 6.68 4.63 -11.10
CA THR A 58 7.63 5.75 -11.25
C THR A 58 7.41 6.83 -10.20
N ASP A 59 6.16 7.05 -9.79
CA ASP A 59 5.81 7.96 -8.70
C ASP A 59 4.82 7.32 -7.72
N PRO A 60 5.31 6.70 -6.63
CA PRO A 60 4.44 6.08 -5.64
C PRO A 60 3.73 7.09 -4.73
N PHE A 61 4.07 8.39 -4.81
CA PHE A 61 3.50 9.43 -3.94
C PHE A 61 2.22 10.03 -4.53
N VAL A 62 2.07 9.96 -5.85
CA VAL A 62 0.86 10.42 -6.55
C VAL A 62 -0.06 9.23 -6.77
N VAL A 63 -1.21 9.26 -6.11
CA VAL A 63 -2.26 8.25 -6.28
C VAL A 63 -3.47 8.92 -6.89
N ASP A 64 -3.86 8.48 -8.09
CA ASP A 64 -5.05 8.98 -8.77
C ASP A 64 -6.32 8.58 -7.96
N PRO A 65 -7.11 9.53 -7.46
CA PRO A 65 -8.33 9.23 -6.71
C PRO A 65 -9.33 8.37 -7.48
N ASP A 66 -9.38 8.48 -8.81
CA ASP A 66 -10.31 7.73 -9.65
C ASP A 66 -9.89 6.25 -9.82
N LEU A 67 -8.60 5.95 -9.63
CA LEU A 67 -8.03 4.60 -9.68
C LEU A 67 -7.89 3.96 -8.28
N THR A 68 -8.09 4.77 -7.24
CA THR A 68 -7.89 4.36 -5.84
C THR A 68 -9.07 3.54 -5.36
N MET A 69 -8.82 2.29 -4.99
CA MET A 69 -9.83 1.41 -4.40
C MET A 69 -10.02 1.69 -2.90
N TRP A 70 -8.93 2.07 -2.24
CA TRP A 70 -8.91 2.43 -0.82
C TRP A 70 -7.65 3.22 -0.49
N GLN A 71 -7.77 4.17 0.43
CA GLN A 71 -6.66 4.99 0.93
C GLN A 71 -6.90 5.37 2.39
N CYS A 72 -5.83 5.43 3.18
CA CYS A 72 -5.84 5.91 4.56
C CYS A 72 -4.51 6.56 4.93
N GLY A 73 -4.58 7.74 5.56
CA GLY A 73 -3.43 8.43 6.15
C GLY A 73 -3.54 8.46 7.67
N GLY A 74 -2.40 8.42 8.37
CA GLY A 74 -2.35 8.45 9.84
C GLY A 74 -1.07 7.83 10.40
N GLU A 75 -1.14 7.32 11.62
CA GLU A 75 -0.03 6.61 12.24
C GLU A 75 0.29 5.30 11.51
N PHE A 76 1.57 4.95 11.43
CA PHE A 76 2.04 3.84 10.61
C PHE A 76 1.34 2.51 10.95
N LEU A 77 1.23 2.19 12.25
CA LEU A 77 0.68 0.90 12.68
C LEU A 77 -0.81 0.81 12.38
N ASP A 78 -1.54 1.91 12.53
CA ASP A 78 -2.98 1.97 12.29
C ASP A 78 -3.28 1.79 10.80
N VAL A 79 -2.61 2.54 9.92
CA VAL A 79 -2.84 2.43 8.48
C VAL A 79 -2.39 1.07 7.93
N ALA A 80 -1.29 0.51 8.44
CA ALA A 80 -0.82 -0.82 8.06
C ALA A 80 -1.78 -1.92 8.54
N GLY A 81 -2.34 -1.78 9.74
CA GLY A 81 -3.36 -2.68 10.28
C GLY A 81 -4.62 -2.68 9.43
N GLN A 82 -5.17 -1.49 9.18
CA GLN A 82 -6.37 -1.34 8.35
C GLN A 82 -6.19 -1.95 6.95
N LEU A 83 -5.06 -1.67 6.28
CA LEU A 83 -4.75 -2.23 4.96
C LEU A 83 -4.74 -3.77 4.97
N LEU A 84 -4.22 -4.39 6.02
CA LEU A 84 -4.15 -5.86 6.15
C LEU A 84 -5.52 -6.50 6.43
N GLU A 85 -6.44 -5.77 7.06
CA GLU A 85 -7.80 -6.22 7.38
C GLU A 85 -8.77 -6.08 6.20
N LEU A 86 -8.41 -5.30 5.18
CA LEU A 86 -9.26 -5.13 4.01
C LEU A 86 -9.53 -6.46 3.31
N PRO A 87 -10.78 -6.70 2.87
CA PRO A 87 -11.12 -7.90 2.10
C PRO A 87 -10.36 -7.90 0.76
N ALA A 88 -10.33 -9.06 0.09
CA ALA A 88 -9.83 -9.14 -1.28
C ALA A 88 -10.65 -8.22 -2.20
N ALA A 89 -10.02 -7.67 -3.23
CA ALA A 89 -10.72 -6.84 -4.19
C ALA A 89 -11.86 -7.60 -4.89
N PRO A 90 -12.96 -6.90 -5.27
CA PRO A 90 -14.04 -7.48 -6.06
C PRO A 90 -13.50 -8.14 -7.34
N GLY A 91 -14.06 -9.29 -7.72
CA GLY A 91 -13.63 -10.05 -8.91
C GLY A 91 -12.52 -11.06 -8.65
N HIS A 92 -11.94 -11.11 -7.44
CA HIS A 92 -11.06 -12.19 -7.06
C HIS A 92 -11.85 -13.35 -6.45
N SER A 93 -11.97 -14.47 -7.19
CA SER A 93 -12.57 -15.69 -6.64
C SER A 93 -11.69 -16.18 -5.49
N THR A 94 -12.20 -16.13 -4.27
CA THR A 94 -11.77 -17.12 -3.28
C THR A 94 -12.09 -18.48 -3.90
N PHE A 95 -11.10 -19.38 -3.98
CA PHE A 95 -11.42 -20.78 -4.22
C PHE A 95 -12.51 -21.14 -3.22
N GLU A 96 -13.75 -21.32 -3.68
CA GLU A 96 -14.78 -21.94 -2.86
C GLU A 96 -14.21 -23.31 -2.52
N ALA A 97 -13.90 -23.50 -1.24
CA ALA A 97 -13.51 -24.80 -0.72
C ALA A 97 -14.67 -25.76 -1.03
N ARG A 98 -14.45 -26.65 -2.00
CA ARG A 98 -15.25 -27.86 -2.18
C ARG A 98 -15.05 -28.79 -1.00
#